data_AF-K2FSL3-F1
#
_entry.id   AF-K2FSL3-F1
#
_cell.length_a   1.000
_cell.length_b   1.000
_cell.length_c   1.000
_cell.angle_alpha   90.00
_cell.angle_beta   90.00
_cell.angle_gamma   90.00
#
_symmetry.space_group_name_H-M   'P 1'
#
loop_
_entity.id
_entity.type
_entity.pdbx_description
1 polymer ?
#
loop_
_entity_poly.entity_id
_entity_poly.type
_entity_poly.pdbx_seq_one_letter_code
_entity_poly.pdbx_strand_id
1 'polypeptide(L)'
;MRPSLYKDALEQWMAENDGKDQNEKSKNNAQSALEKIKTGGDFEKIAKDISEGGTADTGGKLGWFKEDQISLELKDKVIALEKGDFSDVLESKLGYHLIRLNDTKEVEGIKVYEISQIFFPKASFASWLDRKIKEMKVVVLLEEYEWNEEEGLIRFKDKKMEEFEEESLNKAEKDASLLTL
;
A
#
# COMPACT_ATOMS: atom_id res chain seq x y z
N MET A 1 12.83 17.42 25.99
CA MET A 1 11.72 17.35 25.00
C MET A 1 11.23 15.92 24.95
N ARG A 2 9.91 15.65 24.89
CA ARG A 2 9.37 14.29 24.75
C ARG A 2 9.19 14.02 23.25
N PRO A 3 10.09 13.28 22.58
CA PRO A 3 10.06 13.14 21.12
C PRO A 3 8.75 12.52 20.60
N SER A 4 8.09 11.68 21.41
CA SER A 4 6.80 11.06 21.06
C SER A 4 5.66 12.07 20.93
N LEU A 5 5.62 13.15 21.73
CA LEU A 5 4.53 14.14 21.67
C LEU A 5 4.48 14.88 20.33
N TYR A 6 5.63 15.10 19.69
CA TYR A 6 5.67 15.73 18.38
C TYR A 6 5.12 14.80 17.31
N LYS A 7 5.44 13.51 17.39
CA LYS A 7 4.89 12.50 16.48
C LYS A 7 3.37 12.43 16.63
N ASP A 8 2.86 12.30 17.85
CA ASP A 8 1.42 12.19 18.11
C ASP A 8 0.65 13.43 17.62
N ALA A 9 1.19 14.64 17.85
CA ALA A 9 0.61 15.88 17.37
C ALA A 9 0.62 16.00 15.84
N LEU A 10 1.70 15.55 15.19
CA LEU A 10 1.80 15.51 13.73
C LEU A 10 0.87 14.47 13.12
N GLU A 11 0.69 13.32 13.76
CA GLU A 11 -0.28 12.30 13.34
C GLU A 11 -1.71 12.85 13.38
N GLN A 12 -2.08 13.56 14.45
CA GLN A 12 -3.39 14.22 14.57
C GLN A 12 -3.57 15.30 13.51
N TRP A 13 -2.58 16.19 13.37
CA TRP A 13 -2.62 17.25 12.36
C TRP A 13 -2.74 16.67 10.94
N MET A 14 -1.97 15.63 10.63
CA MET A 14 -2.04 14.95 9.35
C MET A 14 -3.43 14.34 9.13
N ALA A 15 -3.96 13.61 10.11
CA ALA A 15 -5.28 12.98 10.00
C ALA A 15 -6.41 13.99 9.77
N GLU A 16 -6.29 15.21 10.31
CA GLU A 16 -7.30 16.26 10.19
C GLU A 16 -7.22 17.08 8.90
N ASN A 17 -6.02 17.16 8.30
CA ASN A 17 -5.72 17.95 7.11
C ASN A 17 -5.45 17.00 5.93
N ASP A 18 -4.18 16.80 5.56
CA ASP A 18 -3.73 15.99 4.40
C ASP A 18 -4.38 14.60 4.32
N GLY A 19 -4.66 13.99 5.47
CA GLY A 19 -5.24 12.66 5.58
C GLY A 19 -6.68 12.59 5.09
N LYS A 20 -7.50 13.63 5.31
CA LYS A 20 -8.89 13.68 4.81
C LYS A 20 -8.91 13.76 3.29
N ASP A 21 -8.16 14.71 2.73
CA ASP A 21 -8.08 14.91 1.28
C ASP A 21 -7.60 13.65 0.56
N GLN A 22 -6.59 12.98 1.11
CA GLN A 22 -6.10 11.72 0.57
C GLN A 22 -7.14 10.59 0.70
N ASN A 23 -7.82 10.47 1.83
CA ASN A 23 -8.86 9.44 2.00
C ASN A 23 -10.02 9.65 1.03
N GLU A 24 -10.44 10.90 0.81
CA GLU A 24 -11.46 11.23 -0.19
C GLU A 24 -10.99 10.91 -1.60
N LYS A 25 -9.74 11.22 -1.95
CA LYS A 25 -9.14 10.84 -3.23
C LYS A 25 -9.13 9.32 -3.43
N SER A 26 -8.67 8.56 -2.44
CA SER A 26 -8.66 7.09 -2.48
C SER A 26 -10.07 6.52 -2.65
N LYS A 27 -11.06 7.10 -1.97
CA LYS A 27 -12.47 6.72 -2.13
C LYS A 27 -12.98 6.99 -3.55
N ASN A 28 -12.69 8.16 -4.10
CA ASN A 28 -13.09 8.55 -5.46
C ASN A 28 -12.41 7.69 -6.52
N ASN A 29 -11.14 7.33 -6.31
CA ASN A 29 -10.42 6.39 -7.17
C ASN A 29 -11.07 5.00 -7.15
N ALA A 30 -11.44 4.51 -5.96
CA ALA A 30 -12.16 3.24 -5.81
C ALA A 30 -13.52 3.26 -6.52
N GLN A 31 -14.27 4.35 -6.39
CA GLN A 31 -15.54 4.52 -7.11
C GLN A 31 -15.32 4.55 -8.63
N SER A 32 -14.29 5.26 -9.10
CA SER A 32 -13.96 5.31 -10.52
C SER A 32 -13.55 3.94 -11.07
N ALA A 33 -12.85 3.13 -10.27
CA ALA A 33 -12.51 1.75 -10.60
C ALA A 33 -13.79 0.90 -10.74
N LEU A 34 -14.73 1.04 -9.79
CA LEU A 34 -16.00 0.31 -9.81
C LEU A 34 -16.81 0.63 -11.07
N GLU A 35 -16.90 1.90 -11.44
CA GLU A 35 -17.62 2.33 -12.65
C GLU A 35 -16.99 1.73 -13.92
N LYS A 36 -15.64 1.74 -14.02
CA LYS A 36 -14.95 1.09 -15.15
C LYS A 36 -15.28 -0.40 -15.25
N ILE A 37 -15.31 -1.12 -14.13
CA ILE A 37 -15.69 -2.54 -14.10
C ILE A 37 -17.15 -2.72 -14.53
N LYS A 38 -18.07 -1.91 -13.98
CA LYS A 38 -19.52 -1.97 -14.32
C LYS A 38 -19.79 -1.71 -15.81
N THR A 39 -18.96 -0.89 -16.46
CA THR A 39 -19.05 -0.64 -17.92
C THR A 39 -18.41 -1.73 -18.79
N GLY A 40 -17.98 -2.85 -18.20
CA GLY A 40 -17.40 -3.99 -18.92
C GLY A 40 -15.88 -4.00 -18.99
N GLY A 41 -15.20 -3.18 -18.19
CA GLY A 41 -13.74 -3.19 -18.08
C GLY A 41 -13.21 -4.48 -17.45
N ASP A 42 -12.01 -4.89 -17.87
CA ASP A 42 -11.33 -6.06 -17.31
C ASP A 42 -10.75 -5.77 -15.93
N PHE A 43 -11.13 -6.56 -14.92
CA PHE A 43 -10.71 -6.35 -13.54
C PHE A 43 -9.19 -6.42 -13.38
N GLU A 44 -8.51 -7.37 -14.03
CA GLU A 44 -7.05 -7.54 -13.88
C GLU A 44 -6.29 -6.37 -14.49
N LYS A 45 -6.74 -5.87 -15.64
CA LYS A 45 -6.16 -4.67 -16.28
C LYS A 45 -6.36 -3.43 -15.41
N ILE A 46 -7.59 -3.21 -14.91
CA ILE A 46 -7.86 -2.08 -14.03
C ILE A 46 -7.03 -2.18 -12.76
N ALA A 47 -6.88 -3.37 -12.18
CA ALA A 47 -6.01 -3.57 -11.03
C ALA A 47 -4.55 -3.20 -11.32
N LYS A 48 -4.01 -3.60 -12.47
CA LYS A 48 -2.64 -3.22 -12.87
C LYS A 48 -2.48 -1.73 -13.12
N ASP A 49 -3.48 -1.11 -13.72
CA ASP A 49 -3.38 0.27 -14.16
C ASP A 49 -3.53 1.28 -13.01
N ILE A 50 -4.38 0.99 -12.03
CA ILE A 50 -4.76 1.99 -11.01
C ILE A 50 -4.76 1.49 -9.56
N SER A 51 -4.59 0.20 -9.27
CA SER A 51 -4.52 -0.25 -7.88
C SER A 51 -3.23 0.25 -7.25
N GLU A 52 -3.30 0.68 -5.99
CA GLU A 52 -2.15 1.14 -5.20
C GLU A 52 -1.72 0.09 -4.15
N GLY A 53 -2.27 -1.13 -4.23
CA GLY A 53 -1.88 -2.26 -3.39
C GLY A 53 -0.71 -3.08 -3.95
N GLY A 54 -0.01 -3.82 -3.10
CA GLY A 54 1.15 -4.64 -3.50
C GLY A 54 0.85 -5.78 -4.49
N THR A 55 -0.42 -6.04 -4.80
CA THR A 55 -0.83 -7.00 -5.84
C THR A 55 -1.23 -6.33 -7.16
N ALA A 56 -1.05 -5.02 -7.32
CA ALA A 56 -1.38 -4.29 -8.55
C ALA A 56 -0.75 -4.96 -9.79
N ASP A 57 0.56 -5.20 -9.77
CA ASP A 57 1.32 -5.78 -10.89
C ASP A 57 0.84 -7.19 -11.29
N THR A 58 0.25 -7.93 -10.34
CA THR A 58 -0.30 -9.28 -10.56
C THR A 58 -1.80 -9.27 -10.88
N GLY A 59 -2.38 -8.11 -11.19
CA GLY A 59 -3.81 -7.97 -11.51
C GLY A 59 -4.70 -8.10 -10.28
N GLY A 60 -4.18 -7.75 -9.11
CA GLY A 60 -4.91 -7.77 -7.84
C GLY A 60 -4.95 -9.12 -7.15
N LYS A 61 -4.28 -10.16 -7.68
CA LYS A 61 -4.40 -11.54 -7.21
C LYS A 61 -3.83 -11.70 -5.80
N LEU A 62 -4.69 -11.98 -4.83
CA LEU A 62 -4.28 -12.31 -3.46
C LEU A 62 -4.13 -13.82 -3.25
N GLY A 63 -4.85 -14.63 -4.04
CA GLY A 63 -4.83 -16.08 -3.94
C GLY A 63 -5.96 -16.64 -3.08
N TRP A 64 -5.71 -17.79 -2.46
CA TRP A 64 -6.72 -18.57 -1.74
C TRP A 64 -6.76 -18.22 -0.25
N PHE A 65 -7.94 -17.88 0.25
CA PHE A 65 -8.19 -17.56 1.66
C PHE A 65 -9.26 -18.48 2.23
N LYS A 66 -9.04 -18.93 3.46
CA LYS A 66 -10.11 -19.46 4.31
C LYS A 66 -10.98 -18.32 4.82
N GLU A 67 -12.19 -18.66 5.21
CA GLU A 67 -13.17 -17.70 5.72
C GLU A 67 -12.70 -16.93 6.97
N ASP A 68 -11.85 -17.55 7.80
CA ASP A 68 -11.25 -16.96 9.01
C ASP A 68 -10.01 -16.09 8.73
N GLN A 69 -9.44 -16.19 7.52
CA GLN A 69 -8.30 -15.39 7.07
C GLN A 69 -8.73 -14.07 6.40
N ILE A 70 -9.99 -13.97 5.99
CA ILE A 70 -10.56 -12.74 5.43
C ILE A 70 -10.90 -11.80 6.59
N SER A 71 -10.50 -10.53 6.50
CA SER A 71 -10.77 -9.55 7.54
C SER A 71 -12.28 -9.43 7.78
N LEU A 72 -12.68 -9.29 9.05
CA LEU A 72 -14.09 -9.23 9.45
C LEU A 72 -14.85 -8.10 8.72
N GLU A 73 -14.16 -7.00 8.39
CA GLU A 73 -14.71 -5.86 7.64
C GLU A 73 -15.12 -6.22 6.20
N LEU A 74 -14.49 -7.23 5.58
CA LEU A 74 -14.72 -7.63 4.19
C LEU A 74 -15.46 -8.96 4.07
N LYS A 75 -15.30 -9.83 5.07
CA LYS A 75 -15.74 -11.22 5.09
C LYS A 75 -17.16 -11.45 4.60
N ASP A 76 -18.15 -10.80 5.21
CA ASP A 76 -19.56 -11.01 4.88
C ASP A 76 -19.88 -10.65 3.42
N LYS A 77 -19.19 -9.63 2.88
CA LYS A 77 -19.35 -9.20 1.49
C LYS A 77 -18.69 -10.16 0.53
N VAL A 78 -17.49 -10.64 0.85
CA VAL A 78 -16.77 -11.61 0.01
C VAL A 78 -17.51 -12.95 -0.06
N ILE A 79 -18.02 -13.46 1.06
CA ILE A 79 -18.74 -14.74 1.11
C ILE A 79 -20.06 -14.69 0.35
N ALA A 80 -20.68 -13.50 0.28
CA ALA A 80 -21.93 -13.29 -0.45
C ALA A 80 -21.73 -13.17 -1.98
N LEU A 81 -20.50 -13.06 -2.48
CA LEU A 81 -20.23 -13.01 -3.91
C LEU A 81 -20.40 -14.38 -4.56
N GLU A 82 -20.90 -14.39 -5.79
CA GLU A 82 -20.84 -15.57 -6.65
C GLU A 82 -19.53 -15.60 -7.43
N LYS A 83 -19.18 -16.78 -7.94
CA LYS A 83 -17.96 -16.95 -8.73
C LYS A 83 -18.01 -16.04 -9.97
N GLY A 84 -17.00 -15.19 -10.11
CA GLY A 84 -16.87 -14.22 -11.20
C GLY A 84 -17.35 -12.82 -10.82
N ASP A 85 -18.14 -12.68 -9.77
CA ASP A 85 -18.68 -11.40 -9.31
C ASP A 85 -17.65 -10.56 -8.56
N PHE A 86 -17.96 -9.28 -8.45
CA PHE A 86 -17.19 -8.29 -7.71
C PHE A 86 -18.07 -7.49 -6.75
N SER A 87 -17.48 -7.02 -5.66
CA SER A 87 -18.15 -6.20 -4.66
C SER A 87 -18.30 -4.75 -5.11
N ASP A 88 -19.20 -4.01 -4.43
CA ASP A 88 -19.09 -2.55 -4.37
C ASP A 88 -17.81 -2.12 -3.62
N VAL A 89 -17.58 -0.81 -3.52
CA VAL A 89 -16.44 -0.27 -2.74
C VAL A 89 -16.64 -0.59 -1.25
N LEU A 90 -15.73 -1.39 -0.70
CA LEU A 90 -15.69 -1.76 0.72
C LEU A 90 -14.66 -0.91 1.45
N GLU A 91 -15.01 -0.40 2.62
CA GLU A 91 -14.12 0.41 3.44
C GLU A 91 -13.59 -0.41 4.63
N SER A 92 -12.28 -0.31 4.86
CA SER A 92 -11.59 -0.90 6.02
C SER A 92 -10.75 0.16 6.73
N LYS A 93 -10.09 -0.24 7.82
CA LYS A 93 -9.05 0.60 8.45
C LYS A 93 -7.88 0.91 7.53
N LEU A 94 -7.52 -0.01 6.63
CA LEU A 94 -6.35 0.13 5.75
C LEU A 94 -6.64 1.01 4.53
N GLY A 95 -7.88 1.01 4.04
CA GLY A 95 -8.19 1.56 2.73
C GLY A 95 -9.54 1.14 2.18
N TYR A 96 -9.71 1.43 0.89
CA TYR A 96 -10.87 1.06 0.09
C TYR A 96 -10.54 -0.12 -0.80
N HIS A 97 -11.46 -1.09 -0.85
CA HIS A 97 -11.29 -2.37 -1.51
C HIS A 97 -12.42 -2.61 -2.50
N LEU A 98 -12.08 -3.09 -3.70
CA LEU A 98 -13.02 -3.80 -4.56
C LEU A 98 -12.54 -5.23 -4.65
N ILE A 99 -13.38 -6.18 -4.24
CA ILE A 99 -13.01 -7.59 -4.22
C ILE A 99 -13.73 -8.30 -5.35
N ARG A 100 -13.00 -9.13 -6.09
CA ARG A 100 -13.55 -10.08 -7.04
C ARG A 100 -13.36 -11.49 -6.52
N LEU A 101 -14.43 -12.28 -6.56
CA LEU A 101 -14.34 -13.71 -6.28
C LEU A 101 -14.01 -14.45 -7.58
N ASN A 102 -12.80 -14.98 -7.68
CA ASN A 102 -12.36 -15.72 -8.87
C ASN A 102 -12.88 -17.16 -8.84
N ASP A 103 -12.83 -17.81 -7.68
CA ASP A 103 -13.28 -19.19 -7.51
C ASP A 103 -13.57 -19.54 -6.04
N THR A 104 -14.33 -20.62 -5.82
CA THR A 104 -14.62 -21.17 -4.50
C THR A 104 -14.47 -22.69 -4.55
N LYS A 105 -13.77 -23.27 -3.56
CA LYS A 105 -13.65 -24.72 -3.41
C LYS A 105 -13.77 -25.13 -1.95
N GLU A 106 -14.03 -26.42 -1.73
CA GLU A 106 -14.04 -27.03 -0.41
C GLU A 106 -12.88 -28.01 -0.29
N VAL A 107 -12.06 -27.86 0.75
CA VAL A 107 -10.91 -28.73 1.03
C VAL A 107 -11.05 -29.22 2.46
N GLU A 108 -11.20 -30.55 2.63
CA GLU A 108 -11.36 -31.18 3.95
C GLU A 108 -12.53 -30.59 4.78
N GLY A 109 -13.64 -30.24 4.11
CA GLY A 109 -14.81 -29.62 4.76
C GLY A 109 -14.65 -28.12 5.03
N ILE A 110 -13.55 -27.50 4.61
CA ILE A 110 -13.28 -26.06 4.77
C ILE A 110 -13.47 -25.37 3.42
N LYS A 111 -14.36 -24.37 3.37
CA LYS A 111 -14.51 -23.51 2.19
C LYS A 111 -13.35 -22.53 2.09
N VAL A 112 -12.78 -22.42 0.90
CA VAL A 112 -11.74 -21.47 0.55
C VAL A 112 -12.11 -20.70 -0.71
N TYR A 113 -11.72 -19.44 -0.73
CA TYR A 113 -12.11 -18.45 -1.73
C TYR A 113 -10.85 -17.92 -2.41
N GLU A 114 -10.81 -17.99 -3.73
CA GLU A 114 -9.76 -17.34 -4.52
C GLU A 114 -10.20 -15.92 -4.83
N ILE A 115 -9.51 -14.93 -4.28
CA ILE A 115 -9.91 -13.54 -4.40
C ILE A 115 -8.84 -12.69 -5.08
N SER A 116 -9.32 -11.69 -5.83
CA SER A 116 -8.51 -10.58 -6.33
C SER A 116 -9.05 -9.28 -5.75
N GLN A 117 -8.17 -8.28 -5.59
CA GLN A 117 -8.55 -6.98 -5.09
C GLN A 117 -8.01 -5.84 -5.95
N ILE A 118 -8.77 -4.74 -6.01
CA ILE A 118 -8.24 -3.41 -6.31
C ILE A 118 -8.26 -2.65 -4.99
N PHE A 119 -7.10 -2.09 -4.61
CA PHE A 119 -6.92 -1.49 -3.30
C PHE A 119 -6.41 -0.06 -3.41
N PHE A 120 -7.00 0.81 -2.62
CA PHE A 120 -6.56 2.20 -2.45
C PHE A 120 -6.31 2.47 -0.97
N PRO A 121 -5.06 2.69 -0.54
CA PRO A 121 -4.74 2.90 0.85
C PRO A 121 -5.34 4.22 1.37
N LYS A 122 -5.74 4.20 2.64
CA LYS A 122 -5.97 5.43 3.40
C LYS A 122 -4.63 6.09 3.74
N ALA A 123 -4.70 7.38 4.04
CA ALA A 123 -3.56 8.12 4.53
C ALA A 123 -2.96 7.45 5.77
N SER A 124 -1.67 7.18 5.71
CA SER A 124 -0.87 6.73 6.85
C SER A 124 0.20 7.77 7.15
N PHE A 125 0.66 7.81 8.40
CA PHE A 125 1.76 8.69 8.78
C PHE A 125 3.03 8.39 7.99
N ALA A 126 3.34 7.12 7.75
CA ALA A 126 4.50 6.72 6.97
C ALA A 126 4.42 7.24 5.53
N SER A 127 3.30 7.00 4.83
CA SER A 127 3.11 7.46 3.44
C SER A 127 3.08 8.99 3.34
N TRP A 128 2.48 9.66 4.33
CA TRP A 128 2.47 11.12 4.39
C TRP A 128 3.87 11.68 4.62
N LEU A 129 4.62 11.11 5.56
CA LEU A 129 5.96 11.55 5.90
C LEU A 129 6.92 11.36 4.72
N ASP A 130 6.87 10.20 4.05
CA ASP A 130 7.66 9.92 2.84
C ASP A 130 7.43 11.00 1.77
N ARG A 131 6.17 11.31 1.46
CA ARG A 131 5.81 12.37 0.52
C ARG A 131 6.35 13.73 0.97
N LYS A 132 6.17 14.09 2.24
CA LYS A 132 6.63 15.38 2.76
C LYS A 132 8.13 15.51 2.72
N ILE A 133 8.88 14.45 3.02
CA ILE A 133 10.33 14.43 2.92
C ILE A 133 10.77 14.70 1.48
N LYS A 134 10.18 14.02 0.49
CA LYS A 134 10.50 14.21 -0.94
C LYS A 134 10.14 15.60 -1.47
N GLU A 135 9.10 16.25 -0.93
CA GLU A 135 8.74 17.64 -1.25
C GLU A 135 9.74 18.68 -0.70
N MET A 136 10.64 18.30 0.22
CA MET A 136 11.61 19.24 0.81
C MET A 136 12.75 19.54 -0.14
N LYS A 137 13.14 20.81 -0.19
CA LYS A 137 14.39 21.24 -0.81
C LYS A 137 15.51 21.14 0.21
N VAL A 138 16.20 20.01 0.23
CA VAL A 138 17.33 19.78 1.14
C VAL A 138 18.63 20.22 0.47
N VAL A 139 19.35 21.14 1.11
CA VAL A 139 20.70 21.54 0.68
C VAL A 139 21.71 20.77 1.50
N VAL A 140 22.48 19.90 0.84
CA VAL A 140 23.56 19.14 1.47
C VAL A 140 24.87 19.90 1.33
N LEU A 141 25.44 20.35 2.45
CA LEU A 141 26.68 21.12 2.48
C LEU A 141 27.94 20.24 2.36
N LEU A 142 27.79 18.94 2.56
CA LEU A 142 28.88 17.98 2.44
C LEU A 142 29.12 17.69 0.96
N GLU A 143 30.36 17.90 0.51
CA GLU A 143 30.73 17.78 -0.90
C GLU A 143 30.47 16.37 -1.46
N GLU A 144 30.67 15.34 -0.64
CA GLU A 144 30.55 13.93 -1.02
C GLU A 144 29.10 13.44 -1.16
N TYR A 145 28.13 14.23 -0.70
CA TYR A 145 26.73 13.81 -0.61
C TYR A 145 25.81 14.73 -1.39
N GLU A 146 24.71 14.16 -1.87
CA GLU A 146 23.63 14.87 -2.52
C GLU A 146 22.26 14.44 -2.01
N TRP A 147 21.30 15.33 -2.17
CA TRP A 147 19.90 15.04 -1.88
C TRP A 147 19.29 14.33 -3.09
N ASN A 148 18.81 13.12 -2.88
CA ASN A 148 18.01 12.41 -3.86
C ASN A 148 16.53 12.72 -3.61
N GLU A 149 15.94 13.57 -4.45
CA GLU A 149 14.52 13.98 -4.35
C GLU A 149 13.55 12.82 -4.58
N GLU A 150 13.93 11.81 -5.37
CA GLU A 150 13.06 10.68 -5.71
C GLU A 150 12.93 9.72 -4.53
N GLU A 151 14.03 9.47 -3.82
CA GLU A 151 14.08 8.59 -2.66
C GLU A 151 13.79 9.31 -1.35
N GLY A 152 13.97 10.63 -1.30
CA GLY A 152 13.89 11.40 -0.07
C GLY A 152 15.04 11.10 0.88
N LEU A 153 16.21 10.74 0.34
CA LEU A 153 17.39 10.30 1.09
C LEU A 153 18.63 11.10 0.66
N ILE A 154 19.59 11.20 1.57
CA ILE A 154 20.92 11.71 1.25
C ILE A 154 21.74 10.53 0.71
N ARG A 155 22.35 10.70 -0.45
CA ARG A 155 23.18 9.69 -1.13
C ARG A 155 24.59 10.19 -1.36
N PHE A 156 25.52 9.27 -1.56
CA PHE A 156 26.86 9.62 -2.03
C PHE A 156 26.80 10.08 -3.50
N LYS A 157 27.53 11.13 -3.84
CA LYS A 157 27.74 11.53 -5.24
C LYS A 157 28.64 10.56 -6.00
N ASP A 158 29.58 9.93 -5.28
CA ASP A 158 30.47 8.95 -5.90
C ASP A 158 29.76 7.60 -6.02
N LYS A 159 29.59 7.14 -7.25
CA LYS A 159 28.87 5.92 -7.58
C LYS A 159 29.43 4.67 -6.90
N LYS A 160 30.74 4.58 -6.64
CA LYS A 160 31.31 3.42 -5.96
C LYS A 160 30.94 3.40 -4.48
N MET A 161 30.85 4.58 -3.87
CA MET A 161 30.42 4.72 -2.48
C MET A 161 28.92 4.45 -2.33
N GLU A 162 28.12 4.87 -3.31
CA GLU A 162 26.70 4.53 -3.40
C GLU A 162 26.50 3.00 -3.51
N GLU A 163 27.17 2.34 -4.47
CA GLU A 163 27.13 0.88 -4.62
C GLU A 163 27.59 0.15 -3.34
N PHE A 164 28.65 0.65 -2.67
CA PHE A 164 29.12 0.09 -1.41
C PHE A 164 28.10 0.23 -0.27
N GLU A 165 27.41 1.37 -0.19
CA GLU A 165 26.35 1.61 0.79
C GLU A 165 25.16 0.67 0.54
N GLU A 166 24.71 0.53 -0.71
CA GLU A 166 23.63 -0.38 -1.09
C GLU A 166 23.95 -1.85 -0.76
N GLU A 167 25.16 -2.30 -1.08
CA GLU A 167 25.61 -3.66 -0.73
C GLU A 167 25.66 -3.87 0.79
N SER A 168 26.12 -2.86 1.52
CA SER A 168 26.21 -2.90 2.99
C SER A 168 24.82 -2.99 3.63
N LEU A 169 23.85 -2.21 3.15
CA LEU A 169 22.46 -2.23 3.61
C LEU A 169 21.79 -3.57 3.27
N ASN A 170 21.91 -4.05 2.03
CA ASN A 170 21.35 -5.34 1.60
C ASN A 170 21.90 -6.53 2.41
N LYS A 171 23.17 -6.46 2.82
CA LYS A 171 23.78 -7.48 3.69
C LYS A 171 23.26 -7.40 5.12
N ALA A 172 23.10 -6.19 5.66
CA ALA A 172 22.54 -5.98 6.99
C ALA A 172 21.08 -6.42 7.11
N GLU A 173 20.26 -6.23 6.06
CA GLU A 173 18.88 -6.73 6.05
C GLU A 173 18.80 -8.26 6.06
N LYS A 174 19.74 -8.94 5.39
CA LYS A 174 19.82 -10.41 5.36
C LYS A 174 20.41 -11.00 6.64
N ASP A 175 21.14 -10.20 7.42
CA ASP A 175 21.76 -10.60 8.68
C ASP A 175 21.48 -9.54 9.76
N ALA A 176 20.25 -9.56 10.27
CA ALA A 176 19.73 -8.61 11.25
C ALA A 176 20.55 -8.51 12.56
N SER A 177 21.55 -9.38 12.77
CA SER A 177 22.52 -9.30 13.85
C SER A 177 23.52 -8.14 13.69
N LEU A 178 23.64 -7.56 12.48
CA LEU A 178 24.58 -6.48 12.16
C LEU A 178 24.04 -5.07 12.41
N LEU A 179 22.74 -4.90 12.71
CA LEU A 179 22.09 -3.60 12.93
C LEU A 179 22.19 -3.08 14.38
N THR A 180 23.05 -3.67 15.22
CA THR A 180 23.24 -3.22 16.61
C THR A 180 24.65 -2.66 16.81
N LEU A 181 24.77 -1.34 16.68
CA LEU A 181 25.84 -0.53 17.28
C LEU A 181 25.24 0.73 17.90
#